data_AF-A0A838VX97-F1
#
_entry.id   AF-A0A838VX97-F1
#
_cell.length_a   1.000
_cell.length_b   1.000
_cell.length_c   1.000
_cell.angle_alpha   90.00
_cell.angle_beta   90.00
_cell.angle_gamma   90.00
#
_symmetry.space_group_name_H-M   'P 1'
#
loop_
_entity.id
_entity.type
_entity.pdbx_description
1 polymer ?
#
loop_
_entity_poly.entity_id
_entity_poly.type
_entity_poly.pdbx_seq_one_letter_code
_entity_poly.pdbx_strand_id
1 'polypeptide(L)'
;MHWLLSGLLSVEKLTVTLPGLTPSLQGTKLVQLSDFHYDGLRLSDEMLEQAIAVSNEAQADIIVLTGDYITDDPEPIHKLVLKLKHLQSRAGIYAILGNHDTWYRYQAKEKVTNALTGIGIHVLCNEIAYPFGQELPIVGLSDYWSREFNPSLVMNQLDSATPRIVLSHNPDTAEILQVWRVDLQLSGHTHGGQILLPGIGPVAQYYLPIRRRIPKKIRQRIPLFKD
;
A
#
# COMPACT_ATOMS: atom_id res chain seq x y z
N MET A 1 0.92 7.60 -20.58
CA MET A 1 2.09 7.48 -19.68
C MET A 1 3.36 7.54 -20.53
N HIS A 2 4.36 8.35 -20.20
CA HIS A 2 5.57 8.48 -21.04
C HIS A 2 6.48 7.26 -20.82
N TRP A 3 6.77 6.49 -21.88
CA TRP A 3 7.59 5.27 -21.83
C TRP A 3 8.97 5.45 -21.19
N LEU A 4 9.48 6.68 -21.14
CA LEU A 4 10.75 7.05 -20.50
C LEU A 4 10.71 7.00 -18.96
N LEU A 5 9.53 7.04 -18.35
CA LEU A 5 9.33 7.11 -16.89
C LEU A 5 8.61 5.88 -16.33
N SER A 6 8.18 4.95 -17.19
CA SER A 6 7.54 3.70 -16.81
C SER A 6 8.50 2.53 -17.04
N GLY A 7 8.94 1.88 -15.96
CA GLY A 7 9.74 0.66 -16.04
C GLY A 7 8.91 -0.54 -16.46
N LEU A 8 9.60 -1.61 -16.87
CA LEU A 8 8.98 -2.93 -16.97
C LEU A 8 8.59 -3.44 -15.58
N LEU A 9 7.65 -4.38 -15.53
CA LEU A 9 7.34 -5.10 -14.29
C LEU A 9 8.62 -5.73 -13.72
N SER A 10 8.94 -5.37 -12.48
CA SER A 10 10.07 -5.93 -11.73
C SER A 10 9.56 -6.61 -10.46
N VAL A 11 10.18 -7.73 -10.10
CA VAL A 11 9.87 -8.45 -8.86
C VAL A 11 11.04 -8.31 -7.90
N GLU A 12 10.79 -7.73 -6.74
CA GLU A 12 11.73 -7.69 -5.65
C GLU A 12 11.42 -8.81 -4.65
N LYS A 13 12.45 -9.56 -4.23
CA LYS A 13 12.32 -10.65 -3.25
C LYS A 13 13.16 -10.30 -2.04
N LEU A 14 12.49 -10.03 -0.92
CA LEU A 14 13.13 -9.71 0.35
C LEU A 14 12.87 -10.82 1.35
N THR A 15 13.91 -11.19 2.11
CA THR A 15 13.78 -12.06 3.29
C THR A 15 13.88 -11.18 4.53
N VAL A 16 12.78 -11.10 5.28
CA VAL A 16 12.69 -10.32 6.51
C VAL A 16 12.71 -11.27 7.70
N THR A 17 13.57 -11.00 8.67
CA THR A 17 13.60 -11.75 9.94
C THR A 17 12.74 -11.02 10.97
N LEU A 18 11.70 -11.68 11.47
CA LEU A 18 10.87 -11.17 12.56
C LEU A 18 11.32 -11.81 13.88
N PRO A 19 11.78 -11.04 14.88
CA PRO A 19 12.12 -11.58 16.19
C PRO A 19 10.93 -12.31 16.83
N GLY A 20 11.16 -13.48 17.42
CA GLY A 20 10.08 -14.22 18.10
C GLY A 20 9.04 -14.86 17.17
N LEU A 21 9.30 -14.93 15.86
CA LEU A 21 8.46 -15.69 14.93
C LEU A 21 8.52 -17.18 15.23
N THR A 22 7.37 -17.84 15.29
CA THR A 22 7.28 -19.27 15.57
C THR A 22 7.87 -20.10 14.42
N PRO A 23 8.53 -21.25 14.71
CA PRO A 23 9.15 -22.07 13.67
C PRO A 23 8.20 -22.53 12.56
N SER A 24 6.91 -22.73 12.89
CA SER A 24 5.84 -23.07 11.94
C SER A 24 5.58 -22.00 10.89
N LEU A 25 5.92 -20.74 11.17
CA LEU A 25 5.73 -19.60 10.27
C LEU A 25 6.99 -19.23 9.49
N GLN A 26 8.10 -19.95 9.68
CA GLN A 26 9.30 -19.72 8.90
C GLN A 26 9.07 -20.08 7.43
N GLY A 27 9.54 -19.20 6.53
CA GLY A 27 9.33 -19.37 5.10
C GLY A 27 7.95 -18.93 4.60
N THR A 28 7.12 -18.34 5.47
CA THR A 28 5.87 -17.68 5.06
C THR A 28 6.16 -16.67 3.96
N LYS A 29 5.44 -16.81 2.84
CA LYS A 29 5.54 -15.92 1.68
C LYS A 29 4.38 -14.95 1.67
N LEU A 30 4.72 -13.67 1.63
CA LEU A 30 3.79 -12.57 1.41
C LEU A 30 4.09 -11.92 0.06
N VAL A 31 3.03 -11.59 -0.68
CA VAL A 31 3.11 -10.68 -1.84
C VAL A 31 2.39 -9.39 -1.49
N GLN A 32 3.07 -8.27 -1.70
CA GLN A 32 2.50 -6.93 -1.56
C GLN A 32 2.25 -6.33 -2.94
N LEU A 33 1.07 -5.76 -3.13
CA LEU A 33 0.75 -4.89 -4.27
C LEU A 33 0.18 -3.57 -3.73
N SER A 34 0.45 -2.46 -4.40
CA SER A 34 0.03 -1.13 -3.92
C SER A 34 -0.08 -0.14 -5.08
N ASP A 35 -0.76 0.98 -4.82
CA ASP A 35 -0.73 2.20 -5.63
C ASP A 35 -1.10 1.93 -7.10
N PHE A 36 -2.16 1.15 -7.30
CA PHE A 36 -2.64 0.75 -8.63
C PHE A 36 -3.03 1.95 -9.47
N HIS A 37 -3.66 2.96 -8.86
CA HIS A 37 -4.15 4.15 -9.55
C HIS A 37 -4.91 3.82 -10.84
N TYR A 38 -5.78 2.82 -10.76
CA TYR A 38 -6.46 2.29 -11.93
C TYR A 38 -7.51 3.28 -12.40
N ASP A 39 -7.28 3.85 -13.58
CA ASP A 39 -8.08 4.92 -14.18
C ASP A 39 -8.27 4.75 -15.70
N GLY A 40 -7.72 3.66 -16.26
CA GLY A 40 -7.70 3.38 -17.70
C GLY A 40 -6.68 4.20 -18.51
N LEU A 41 -5.81 4.98 -17.86
CA LEU A 41 -4.83 5.84 -18.52
C LEU A 41 -3.40 5.58 -18.02
N ARG A 42 -3.25 5.36 -16.72
CA ARG A 42 -1.97 5.22 -16.03
C ARG A 42 -1.56 3.75 -16.03
N LEU A 43 -2.32 2.88 -15.36
CA LEU A 43 -2.04 1.46 -15.33
C LEU A 43 -2.69 0.75 -16.53
N SER A 44 -1.88 0.13 -17.40
CA SER A 44 -2.40 -0.69 -18.51
C SER A 44 -2.91 -2.04 -18.00
N ASP A 45 -3.98 -2.55 -18.59
CA ASP A 45 -4.51 -3.89 -18.29
C ASP A 45 -3.48 -5.00 -18.46
N GLU A 46 -2.63 -4.92 -19.50
CA GLU A 46 -1.58 -5.91 -19.75
C GLU A 46 -0.58 -6.01 -18.59
N MET A 47 -0.07 -4.88 -18.11
CA MET A 47 0.84 -4.84 -16.95
C MET A 47 0.17 -5.36 -15.68
N LEU A 48 -1.11 -5.03 -15.46
CA LEU A 48 -1.86 -5.53 -14.31
C LEU A 48 -2.06 -7.05 -14.38
N GLU A 49 -2.40 -7.60 -15.55
CA GLU A 49 -2.54 -9.03 -15.77
C GLU A 49 -1.21 -9.77 -15.58
N GLN A 50 -0.10 -9.21 -16.07
CA GLN A 50 1.25 -9.72 -15.82
C GLN A 50 1.60 -9.70 -14.34
N ALA A 51 1.31 -8.61 -13.62
CA ALA A 51 1.56 -8.50 -12.18
C ALA A 51 0.75 -9.54 -11.39
N ILE A 52 -0.50 -9.80 -11.77
CA ILE A 52 -1.34 -10.84 -11.16
C ILE A 52 -0.74 -12.23 -11.43
N ALA A 53 -0.35 -12.53 -12.67
CA ALA A 53 0.25 -13.81 -13.04
C ALA A 53 1.52 -14.09 -12.22
N VAL A 54 2.43 -13.11 -12.17
CA VAL A 54 3.67 -13.19 -11.39
C VAL A 54 3.40 -13.32 -9.89
N SER A 55 2.39 -12.64 -9.37
CA SER A 55 1.96 -12.77 -7.96
C SER A 55 1.50 -14.19 -7.65
N ASN A 56 0.72 -14.80 -8.54
CA ASN A 56 0.22 -16.16 -8.39
C ASN A 56 1.35 -17.20 -8.50
N GLU A 57 2.32 -16.98 -9.39
CA GLU A 57 3.52 -17.83 -9.54
C GLU A 57 4.38 -17.85 -8.26
N ALA A 58 4.34 -16.79 -7.44
CA ALA A 58 5.04 -16.76 -6.17
C ALA A 58 4.48 -17.76 -5.14
N GLN A 59 3.25 -18.26 -5.36
CA GLN A 59 2.51 -19.14 -4.46
C GLN A 59 2.46 -18.58 -3.03
N ALA A 60 2.01 -17.33 -2.92
CA ALA A 60 1.97 -16.61 -1.65
C ALA A 60 1.04 -17.28 -0.63
N ASP A 61 1.46 -17.30 0.63
CA ASP A 61 0.58 -17.69 1.72
C ASP A 61 -0.49 -16.62 1.94
N ILE A 62 -0.12 -15.33 1.86
CA ILE A 62 -1.05 -14.20 1.87
C ILE A 62 -0.67 -13.17 0.81
N ILE A 63 -1.68 -12.45 0.31
CA ILE A 63 -1.48 -11.24 -0.48
C ILE A 63 -1.99 -10.07 0.35
N VAL A 64 -1.22 -8.98 0.37
CA VAL A 64 -1.62 -7.73 0.99
C VAL A 64 -1.66 -6.61 -0.03
N LEU A 65 -2.74 -5.82 0.02
CA LEU A 65 -2.99 -4.69 -0.87
C LEU A 65 -2.95 -3.40 -0.06
N THR A 66 -1.96 -2.54 -0.31
CA THR A 66 -1.67 -1.41 0.58
C THR A 66 -2.23 -0.05 0.13
N GLY A 67 -3.31 -0.05 -0.64
CA GLY A 67 -4.11 1.15 -0.95
C GLY A 67 -3.84 1.80 -2.30
N ASP A 68 -4.55 2.90 -2.56
CA ASP A 68 -4.59 3.68 -3.80
C ASP A 68 -4.98 2.83 -5.03
N TYR A 69 -6.16 2.23 -4.95
CA TYR A 69 -6.75 1.44 -6.04
C TYR A 69 -7.23 2.34 -7.19
N ILE A 70 -7.80 3.50 -6.84
CA ILE A 70 -8.32 4.51 -7.76
C ILE A 70 -7.45 5.78 -7.72
N THR A 71 -7.68 6.70 -8.66
CA THR A 71 -7.01 8.02 -8.62
C THR A 71 -7.96 9.14 -8.16
N ASP A 72 -8.83 9.64 -9.02
CA ASP A 72 -9.73 10.76 -8.68
C ASP A 72 -11.21 10.38 -8.76
N ASP A 73 -11.52 9.43 -9.64
CA ASP A 73 -12.85 8.87 -9.88
C ASP A 73 -12.91 7.46 -9.30
N PRO A 74 -13.92 7.11 -8.47
CA PRO A 74 -14.07 5.76 -7.96
C PRO A 74 -14.65 4.76 -8.97
N GLU A 75 -15.30 5.18 -10.05
CA GLU A 75 -15.96 4.26 -11.00
C GLU A 75 -15.04 3.17 -11.60
N PRO A 76 -13.76 3.44 -11.91
CA PRO A 76 -12.82 2.42 -12.39
C PRO A 76 -12.63 1.23 -11.45
N ILE A 77 -12.96 1.33 -10.16
CA ILE A 77 -12.82 0.22 -9.22
C ILE A 77 -13.56 -1.03 -9.69
N HIS A 78 -14.73 -0.87 -10.31
CA HIS A 78 -15.54 -1.99 -10.78
C HIS A 78 -14.84 -2.78 -11.90
N LYS A 79 -13.96 -2.14 -12.68
CA LYS A 79 -13.13 -2.82 -13.66
C LYS A 79 -11.90 -3.44 -13.02
N LEU A 80 -11.25 -2.72 -12.10
CA LEU A 80 -10.08 -3.22 -11.39
C LEU A 80 -10.37 -4.53 -10.65
N VAL A 81 -11.48 -4.61 -9.92
CA VAL A 81 -11.83 -5.83 -9.15
C VAL A 81 -12.12 -7.04 -10.04
N LEU A 82 -12.53 -6.84 -11.30
CA LEU A 82 -12.66 -7.94 -12.26
C LEU A 82 -11.31 -8.57 -12.61
N LYS A 83 -10.21 -7.83 -12.44
CA LYS A 83 -8.84 -8.34 -12.58
C LYS A 83 -8.36 -8.90 -11.24
N LEU A 84 -8.50 -8.15 -10.15
CA LEU A 84 -8.01 -8.55 -8.83
C LEU A 84 -8.63 -9.85 -8.31
N LYS A 85 -9.85 -10.21 -8.73
CA LYS A 85 -10.47 -11.51 -8.39
C LYS A 85 -9.64 -12.73 -8.84
N HIS A 86 -8.67 -12.54 -9.73
CA HIS A 86 -7.78 -13.60 -10.22
C HIS A 86 -6.52 -13.78 -9.36
N LEU A 87 -6.30 -12.93 -8.36
CA LEU A 87 -5.24 -13.13 -7.37
C LEU A 87 -5.52 -14.39 -6.54
N GLN A 88 -4.45 -15.13 -6.23
CA GLN A 88 -4.51 -16.40 -5.51
C GLN A 88 -3.55 -16.37 -4.33
N SER A 89 -4.07 -16.70 -3.15
CA SER A 89 -3.29 -16.93 -1.94
C SER A 89 -3.85 -18.10 -1.14
N ARG A 90 -3.07 -18.65 -0.23
CA ARG A 90 -3.48 -19.82 0.58
C ARG A 90 -4.35 -19.44 1.78
N ALA A 91 -4.04 -18.31 2.40
CA ALA A 91 -4.64 -17.85 3.66
C ALA A 91 -5.37 -16.50 3.52
N GLY A 92 -5.72 -16.10 2.29
CA GLY A 92 -6.56 -14.94 2.03
C GLY A 92 -5.82 -13.70 1.51
N ILE A 93 -6.61 -12.71 1.10
CA ILE A 93 -6.15 -11.44 0.57
C ILE A 93 -6.65 -10.33 1.50
N TYR A 94 -5.74 -9.52 1.99
CA TYR A 94 -6.04 -8.44 2.94
C TYR A 94 -5.70 -7.10 2.33
N ALA A 95 -6.57 -6.12 2.52
CA ALA A 95 -6.45 -4.80 1.93
C ALA A 95 -6.56 -3.73 3.00
N ILE A 96 -5.85 -2.64 2.81
CA ILE A 96 -6.16 -1.35 3.43
C ILE A 96 -6.48 -0.34 2.32
N LEU A 97 -7.05 0.80 2.71
CA LEU A 97 -7.36 1.90 1.79
C LEU A 97 -6.25 2.95 1.83
N GLY A 98 -5.98 3.55 0.68
CA GLY A 98 -5.09 4.69 0.56
C GLY A 98 -5.82 6.03 0.64
N ASN A 99 -5.07 7.12 0.47
CA ASN A 99 -5.65 8.45 0.54
C ASN A 99 -6.59 8.73 -0.65
N HIS A 100 -6.30 8.19 -1.84
CA HIS A 100 -7.18 8.36 -3.00
C HIS A 100 -8.49 7.58 -2.85
N ASP A 101 -8.44 6.44 -2.16
CA ASP A 101 -9.62 5.60 -1.92
C ASP A 101 -10.54 6.17 -0.84
N THR A 102 -10.03 7.02 0.05
CA THR A 102 -10.75 7.52 1.23
C THR A 102 -11.30 8.94 1.06
N TRP A 103 -11.03 9.59 -0.07
CA TRP A 103 -11.55 10.93 -0.34
C TRP A 103 -13.09 10.96 -0.30
N TYR A 104 -13.65 12.01 0.32
CA TYR A 104 -15.11 12.18 0.48
C TYR A 104 -15.86 12.35 -0.85
N ARG A 105 -15.16 12.57 -1.96
CA ARG A 105 -15.78 12.73 -3.27
C ARG A 105 -16.44 11.40 -3.67
N TYR A 106 -17.69 11.49 -4.11
CA TYR A 106 -18.42 10.37 -4.71
C TYR A 106 -18.52 9.10 -3.86
N GLN A 107 -18.43 9.22 -2.52
CA GLN A 107 -18.43 8.08 -1.60
C GLN A 107 -17.34 7.05 -1.94
N ALA A 108 -16.16 7.52 -2.37
CA ALA A 108 -15.08 6.66 -2.84
C ALA A 108 -14.74 5.53 -1.84
N LYS A 109 -14.64 5.86 -0.55
CA LYS A 109 -14.36 4.88 0.51
C LYS A 109 -15.33 3.69 0.47
N GLU A 110 -16.62 3.97 0.47
CA GLU A 110 -17.67 2.94 0.48
C GLU A 110 -17.64 2.13 -0.82
N LYS A 111 -17.54 2.80 -1.97
CA LYS A 111 -17.48 2.13 -3.27
C LYS A 111 -16.27 1.19 -3.37
N VAL A 112 -15.10 1.65 -2.98
CA VAL A 112 -13.86 0.85 -3.02
C VAL A 112 -13.94 -0.32 -2.06
N THR A 113 -14.38 -0.08 -0.82
CA THR A 113 -14.57 -1.13 0.19
C THR A 113 -15.55 -2.19 -0.30
N ASN A 114 -16.71 -1.79 -0.81
CA ASN A 114 -17.74 -2.71 -1.29
C ASN A 114 -17.29 -3.51 -2.52
N ALA A 115 -16.55 -2.89 -3.43
CA ALA A 115 -16.03 -3.58 -4.62
C ALA A 115 -14.98 -4.65 -4.25
N LEU A 116 -14.06 -4.34 -3.35
CA LEU A 116 -13.02 -5.28 -2.88
C LEU A 116 -13.64 -6.43 -2.07
N THR A 117 -14.49 -6.10 -1.10
CA THR A 117 -15.17 -7.12 -0.27
C THR A 117 -16.10 -8.00 -1.11
N GLY A 118 -16.75 -7.45 -2.13
CA GLY A 118 -17.60 -8.18 -3.06
C GLY A 118 -16.89 -9.29 -3.85
N ILE A 119 -15.56 -9.26 -3.94
CA ILE A 119 -14.74 -10.33 -4.54
C ILE A 119 -13.98 -11.16 -3.49
N GLY A 120 -14.31 -11.04 -2.21
CA GLY A 120 -13.72 -11.81 -1.13
C GLY A 120 -12.41 -11.25 -0.55
N ILE A 121 -12.03 -10.02 -0.87
CA ILE A 121 -10.87 -9.36 -0.26
C ILE A 121 -11.27 -8.76 1.10
N HIS A 122 -10.49 -9.04 2.13
CA HIS A 122 -10.71 -8.53 3.49
C HIS A 122 -10.15 -7.10 3.61
N VAL A 123 -11.00 -6.08 3.59
CA VAL A 123 -10.59 -4.69 3.81
C VAL A 123 -10.54 -4.41 5.32
N LEU A 124 -9.39 -3.96 5.81
CA LEU A 124 -9.11 -3.69 7.22
C LEU A 124 -9.05 -2.16 7.46
N CYS A 125 -9.82 -1.67 8.42
CA CYS A 125 -9.85 -0.24 8.81
C CYS A 125 -9.68 -0.07 10.33
N ASN A 126 -8.43 0.03 10.81
CA ASN A 126 -8.08 -0.16 12.22
C ASN A 126 -8.63 -1.50 12.73
N GLU A 127 -8.25 -2.58 12.06
CA GLU A 127 -8.69 -3.94 12.37
C GLU A 127 -7.50 -4.90 12.42
N ILE A 128 -7.70 -6.05 13.07
CA ILE A 128 -6.70 -7.10 13.21
C ILE A 128 -7.24 -8.36 12.54
N ALA A 129 -6.44 -8.94 11.65
CA ALA A 129 -6.68 -10.23 11.04
C ALA A 129 -5.66 -11.27 11.52
N TYR A 130 -6.07 -12.54 11.53
CA TYR A 130 -5.27 -13.67 12.01
C TYR A 130 -5.21 -14.81 10.98
N PRO A 131 -4.71 -14.57 9.75
CA PRO A 131 -4.62 -15.64 8.72
C PRO A 131 -3.72 -16.80 9.14
N PHE A 132 -2.79 -16.54 10.07
CA PHE A 132 -1.85 -17.52 10.61
C PHE A 132 -2.12 -17.86 12.09
N GLY A 133 -3.31 -17.52 12.60
CA GLY A 133 -3.61 -17.58 14.03
C GLY A 133 -3.03 -16.42 14.83
N GLN A 134 -3.12 -16.50 16.17
CA GLN A 134 -2.76 -15.40 17.08
C GLN A 134 -1.25 -15.12 17.16
N GLU A 135 -0.41 -16.01 16.61
CA GLU A 135 1.05 -15.90 16.69
C GLU A 135 1.64 -14.85 15.74
N LEU A 136 0.91 -14.48 14.68
CA LEU A 136 1.33 -13.45 13.73
C LEU A 136 0.10 -12.67 13.21
N PRO A 137 -0.44 -11.74 14.00
CA PRO A 137 -1.48 -10.82 13.56
C PRO A 137 -1.02 -9.93 12.40
N ILE A 138 -1.98 -9.64 11.51
CA ILE A 138 -1.89 -8.57 10.53
C ILE A 138 -2.79 -7.43 11.00
N VAL A 139 -2.21 -6.27 11.22
CA VAL A 139 -2.93 -5.06 11.61
C VAL A 139 -3.11 -4.19 10.39
N GLY A 140 -4.36 -3.88 10.02
CA GLY A 140 -4.64 -2.91 8.96
C GLY A 140 -5.08 -1.58 9.55
N LEU A 141 -4.34 -0.51 9.27
CA LEU A 141 -4.67 0.83 9.72
C LEU A 141 -5.49 1.57 8.67
N SER A 142 -6.40 2.45 9.12
CA SER A 142 -7.01 3.43 8.23
C SER A 142 -5.94 4.37 7.66
N ASP A 143 -6.21 5.02 6.52
CA ASP A 143 -5.31 6.00 5.92
C ASP A 143 -4.89 7.09 6.93
N TYR A 144 -3.61 7.47 6.93
CA TYR A 144 -3.04 8.43 7.88
C TYR A 144 -3.67 9.83 7.79
N TRP A 145 -4.12 10.23 6.60
CA TRP A 145 -4.77 11.53 6.41
C TRP A 145 -6.27 11.49 6.67
N SER A 146 -6.84 10.30 6.91
CA SER A 146 -8.21 10.14 7.36
C SER A 146 -8.37 10.52 8.83
N ARG A 147 -9.53 11.09 9.17
CA ARG A 147 -9.95 11.32 10.57
C ARG A 147 -10.12 10.03 11.37
N GLU A 148 -10.19 8.90 10.68
CA GLU A 148 -10.33 7.59 11.29
C GLU A 148 -8.98 6.97 11.67
N PHE A 149 -7.83 7.55 11.30
CA PHE A 149 -6.53 7.01 11.68
C PHE A 149 -6.41 6.91 13.21
N ASN A 150 -6.46 5.68 13.73
CA ASN A 150 -6.41 5.44 15.16
C ASN A 150 -5.70 4.11 15.48
N PRO A 151 -4.36 4.07 15.39
CA PRO A 151 -3.60 2.86 15.66
C PRO A 151 -3.79 2.34 17.08
N SER A 152 -4.03 3.22 18.06
CA SER A 152 -4.20 2.83 19.46
C SER A 152 -5.40 1.90 19.68
N LEU A 153 -6.43 1.98 18.82
CA LEU A 153 -7.63 1.14 18.91
C LEU A 153 -7.29 -0.34 18.75
N VAL A 154 -6.33 -0.68 17.89
CA VAL A 154 -5.93 -2.07 17.60
C VAL A 154 -4.60 -2.46 18.23
N MET A 155 -3.61 -1.57 18.21
CA MET A 155 -2.27 -1.89 18.67
C MET A 155 -2.22 -2.16 20.18
N ASN A 156 -3.11 -1.53 20.97
CA ASN A 156 -3.25 -1.79 22.41
C ASN A 156 -3.90 -3.13 22.75
N GLN A 157 -4.52 -3.82 21.77
CA GLN A 157 -5.13 -5.13 22.00
C GLN A 157 -4.11 -6.28 21.90
N LEU A 158 -2.92 -6.01 21.37
CA LEU A 158 -1.91 -7.02 21.09
C LEU A 158 -0.84 -7.06 22.19
N ASP A 159 -0.52 -8.26 22.66
CA ASP A 159 0.57 -8.50 23.60
C ASP A 159 1.91 -7.99 23.02
N SER A 160 2.73 -7.30 23.81
CA SER A 160 3.99 -6.70 23.35
C SER A 160 5.04 -7.75 22.93
N ALA A 161 4.90 -9.01 23.33
CA ALA A 161 5.74 -10.13 22.95
C ALA A 161 5.31 -10.83 21.65
N THR A 162 4.13 -10.53 21.10
CA THR A 162 3.65 -11.12 19.83
C THR A 162 4.20 -10.36 18.62
N PRO A 163 4.92 -11.02 17.68
CA PRO A 163 5.35 -10.39 16.44
C PRO A 163 4.15 -10.01 15.57
N ARG A 164 4.25 -8.90 14.83
CA ARG A 164 3.14 -8.45 13.98
C ARG A 164 3.57 -7.75 12.71
N ILE A 165 2.72 -7.89 11.69
CA ILE A 165 2.81 -7.16 10.43
C ILE A 165 1.77 -6.03 10.49
N VAL A 166 2.19 -4.80 10.17
CA VAL A 166 1.30 -3.64 10.09
C VAL A 166 1.20 -3.17 8.64
N LEU A 167 -0.02 -3.13 8.12
CA LEU A 167 -0.35 -2.52 6.85
C LEU A 167 -0.73 -1.07 7.13
N SER A 168 0.02 -0.14 6.50
CA SER A 168 -0.28 1.28 6.59
C SER A 168 0.03 1.92 5.25
N HIS A 169 -0.91 2.66 4.67
CA HIS A 169 -0.70 3.22 3.33
C HIS A 169 0.48 4.20 3.33
N ASN A 170 0.59 5.03 4.38
CA ASN A 170 1.61 6.08 4.47
C ASN A 170 2.85 5.57 5.23
N PRO A 171 4.06 5.58 4.62
CA PRO A 171 5.27 5.12 5.30
C PRO A 171 5.64 5.94 6.54
N ASP A 172 5.32 7.24 6.55
CA ASP A 172 5.59 8.16 7.67
C ASP A 172 4.95 7.70 9.00
N THR A 173 3.93 6.84 8.93
CA THR A 173 3.31 6.25 10.14
C THR A 173 4.29 5.42 10.97
N ALA A 174 5.41 4.97 10.38
CA ALA A 174 6.44 4.22 11.10
C ALA A 174 6.98 4.99 12.32
N GLU A 175 7.11 6.31 12.24
CA GLU A 175 7.55 7.16 13.36
C GLU A 175 6.52 7.17 14.50
N ILE A 176 5.23 7.26 14.14
CA ILE A 176 4.12 7.29 15.12
C ILE A 176 3.97 5.94 15.82
N LEU A 177 4.22 4.85 15.09
CA LEU A 177 4.01 3.50 15.58
C LEU A 177 5.10 2.98 16.52
N GLN A 178 6.22 3.71 16.69
CA GLN A 178 7.36 3.28 17.53
C GLN A 178 7.00 3.02 19.00
N VAL A 179 5.89 3.57 19.49
CA VAL A 179 5.42 3.34 20.86
C VAL A 179 4.84 1.93 21.05
N TRP A 180 4.55 1.22 19.95
CA TRP A 180 4.15 -0.18 19.94
C TRP A 180 5.21 -1.04 19.26
N ARG A 181 5.15 -2.35 19.51
CA ARG A 181 5.92 -3.29 18.71
C ARG A 181 5.38 -3.34 17.28
N VAL A 182 6.26 -3.17 16.30
CA VAL A 182 6.02 -3.38 14.87
C VAL A 182 7.23 -4.10 14.31
N ASP A 183 7.05 -5.33 13.82
CA ASP A 183 8.17 -6.14 13.30
C ASP A 183 8.34 -5.94 11.79
N LEU A 184 7.24 -5.67 11.08
CA LEU A 184 7.25 -5.30 9.67
C LEU A 184 6.10 -4.34 9.38
N GLN A 185 6.41 -3.18 8.82
CA GLN A 185 5.42 -2.29 8.22
C GLN A 185 5.47 -2.42 6.70
N LEU A 186 4.32 -2.63 6.07
CA LEU A 186 4.17 -2.61 4.62
C LEU A 186 3.36 -1.39 4.22
N SER A 187 3.98 -0.54 3.39
CA SER A 187 3.41 0.74 2.98
C SER A 187 3.42 0.96 1.47
N GLY A 188 2.45 1.75 1.04
CA GLY A 188 2.31 2.27 -0.32
C GLY A 188 2.65 3.76 -0.37
N HIS A 189 1.75 4.54 -0.96
CA HIS A 189 1.68 6.01 -1.00
C HIS A 189 2.78 6.73 -1.78
N THR A 190 3.99 6.16 -1.75
CA THR A 190 5.16 6.74 -2.40
C THR A 190 5.36 6.21 -3.81
N HIS A 191 4.47 5.33 -4.31
CA HIS A 191 4.58 4.65 -5.61
C HIS A 191 5.96 3.99 -5.84
N GLY A 192 6.55 3.39 -4.80
CA GLY A 192 7.89 2.79 -4.87
C GLY A 192 9.05 3.79 -4.72
N GLY A 193 8.77 5.02 -4.32
CA GLY A 193 9.76 6.05 -4.03
C GLY A 193 9.75 7.18 -5.07
N GLN A 194 9.70 8.41 -4.55
CA GLN A 194 9.86 9.65 -5.30
C GLN A 194 11.14 9.62 -6.14
N ILE A 195 11.03 9.47 -7.47
CA ILE A 195 12.12 9.47 -8.48
C ILE A 195 13.52 9.30 -7.85
N LEU A 196 14.03 8.08 -7.78
CA LEU A 196 15.38 7.82 -7.29
C LEU A 196 16.39 8.18 -8.38
N LEU A 197 17.18 9.24 -8.17
CA LEU A 197 18.31 9.54 -9.05
C LEU A 197 19.52 8.68 -8.63
N PRO A 198 20.14 7.93 -9.57
CA PRO A 198 21.32 7.11 -9.27
C PRO A 198 22.42 7.94 -8.59
N GLY A 199 22.86 7.49 -7.41
CA GLY A 199 23.90 8.17 -6.62
C GLY A 199 23.47 9.41 -5.83
N ILE A 200 22.22 9.89 -5.97
CA ILE A 200 21.69 11.10 -5.30
C ILE A 200 20.58 10.74 -4.30
N GLY A 201 19.77 9.72 -4.59
CA GLY A 201 18.63 9.32 -3.76
C GLY A 201 17.30 9.94 -4.22
N PRO A 202 16.25 9.91 -3.37
CA PRO A 202 14.89 10.31 -3.75
C PRO A 202 14.80 11.81 -4.10
N VAL A 203 14.29 12.16 -5.28
CA VAL A 203 14.22 13.57 -5.73
C VAL A 203 13.37 14.43 -4.81
N ALA A 204 12.28 13.92 -4.21
CA ALA A 204 11.44 14.82 -3.43
C ALA A 204 12.03 15.25 -2.08
N GLN A 205 13.03 14.53 -1.55
CA GLN A 205 13.86 15.02 -0.45
C GLN A 205 14.57 16.34 -0.82
N TYR A 206 14.93 16.50 -2.09
CA TYR A 206 15.55 17.72 -2.59
C TYR A 206 14.53 18.73 -3.13
N TYR A 207 13.40 18.26 -3.68
CA TYR A 207 12.35 19.10 -4.27
C TYR A 207 11.78 20.11 -3.28
N LEU A 208 11.36 19.69 -2.07
CA LEU A 208 10.72 20.59 -1.11
C LEU A 208 11.69 21.67 -0.57
N PRO A 209 12.94 21.35 -0.17
CA PRO A 209 13.94 22.36 0.20
C PRO A 209 14.29 23.32 -0.95
N ILE A 210 14.47 22.80 -2.17
CA ILE A 210 14.78 23.62 -3.35
C ILE A 210 13.60 24.56 -3.67
N ARG A 211 12.37 24.04 -3.69
CA ARG A 211 11.15 24.83 -3.91
C ARG A 211 11.00 25.93 -2.86
N ARG A 212 11.32 25.66 -1.58
CA ARG A 212 11.27 26.67 -0.50
C ARG A 212 12.33 27.77 -0.67
N ARG A 213 13.48 27.47 -1.27
CA ARG A 213 14.54 28.46 -1.57
C ARG A 213 14.27 29.29 -2.82
N ILE A 214 13.35 28.86 -3.69
CA ILE A 214 13.00 29.59 -4.93
C ILE A 214 11.87 30.60 -4.65
N PRO A 215 12.08 31.91 -4.90
CA PRO A 215 11.04 32.93 -4.79
C PRO A 215 9.78 32.59 -5.57
N LYS A 216 8.60 32.91 -5.00
CA LYS A 216 7.28 32.58 -5.59
C LYS A 216 7.13 33.03 -7.05
N LYS A 217 7.66 34.21 -7.40
CA LYS A 217 7.65 34.76 -8.77
C LYS A 217 8.42 33.89 -9.78
N ILE A 218 9.44 33.16 -9.33
CA ILE A 218 10.25 32.27 -10.16
C ILE A 218 9.60 30.88 -10.23
N ARG A 219 9.02 30.40 -9.13
CA ARG A 219 8.26 29.13 -9.10
C ARG A 219 7.13 29.12 -10.12
N GLN A 220 6.39 30.22 -10.25
CA GLN A 220 5.32 30.37 -11.23
C GLN A 220 5.78 30.37 -12.70
N ARG A 221 7.08 30.46 -12.98
CA ARG A 221 7.65 30.40 -14.33
C ARG A 221 8.22 29.03 -14.69
N ILE A 222 8.43 28.15 -13.71
CA ILE A 222 8.95 26.80 -13.92
C ILE A 222 7.77 25.83 -13.89
N PRO A 223 7.47 25.10 -14.98
CA PRO A 223 6.32 24.19 -15.06
C PRO A 223 6.28 23.16 -13.93
N LEU A 224 7.45 22.70 -13.47
CA LEU A 224 7.60 21.74 -12.38
C LEU A 224 7.24 22.30 -10.98
N PHE A 225 7.19 23.64 -10.82
CA PHE A 225 6.94 24.30 -9.53
C PHE A 225 5.68 25.20 -9.55
N LYS A 226 4.90 25.15 -10.63
CA LYS A 226 3.59 25.82 -10.70
C LYS A 226 2.61 25.08 -9.79
N ASP A 227 1.89 25.87 -8.98
CA ASP A 227 0.79 25.38 -8.15
C ASP A 227 -0.43 25.04 -9.03
#